data_AF-A0A3A9ZPJ9-F1
#
_entry.id   AF-A0A3A9ZPJ9-F1
#
_cell.length_a   1.000
_cell.length_b   1.000
_cell.length_c   1.000
_cell.angle_alpha   90.00
_cell.angle_beta   90.00
_cell.angle_gamma   90.00
#
_symmetry.space_group_name_H-M   'P 1'
#
loop_
_entity.id
_entity.type
_entity.pdbx_description
1 polymer ?
#
loop_
_entity_poly.entity_id
_entity_poly.type
_entity_poly.pdbx_seq_one_letter_code
_entity_poly.pdbx_strand_id
1 'polypeptide(L)'
;MTNPLVASAEDSPPSAWAGVWILEDIELIHQGVQNGSWIDGTLGVVSAGLDALAFVSDPVGALLQYGIAWLIEHVKPLSEALDWLAGDPAQITAHAQTWRNVAASLRDEVDALAGAVRNDVADWGGAAGAAYRAWATEQHQAIGGLAEGADTMATITEATAGLVAAVRLLVRDAIATCVSRLIVYAAELVATAGLATPLVAEQVTTLVASWAARIARLLRALINSLRRLIPEVRRLAELIEKLKQALGRLRGSSDAHPVRVAEEGMVHGGHTTRPRNVADYDRQERWAGEAYEAIRQEEDADAIARHVVDAPRLDGSRGFSLDEIRQIRRHVFFEEHPMDDYAGGIIHQRYDPSAPMAEAWLRLRRGSPLPEDYALLEHELAESNYYRTHPQADYREAHAAANRISNWERSVPDPTYEDYSIFRG
;
A
#
# COMPACT_ATOMS: atom_id res chain seq x y z
N MET A 1 -53.58 -27.45 32.35
CA MET A 1 -52.76 -26.82 33.41
C MET A 1 -51.35 -27.34 33.26
N THR A 2 -50.43 -26.47 32.83
CA THR A 2 -49.02 -26.76 32.56
C THR A 2 -48.21 -26.74 33.86
N ASN A 3 -47.26 -27.67 34.01
CA ASN A 3 -46.48 -27.89 35.23
C ASN A 3 -45.51 -26.72 35.51
N PRO A 4 -45.55 -26.08 36.69
CA PRO A 4 -44.70 -24.94 37.04
C PRO A 4 -43.21 -25.28 37.31
N LEU A 5 -42.81 -26.55 37.18
CA LEU A 5 -41.43 -27.01 37.37
C LEU A 5 -40.73 -27.43 36.07
N VAL A 6 -41.37 -27.23 34.91
CA VAL A 6 -40.76 -27.49 33.61
C VAL A 6 -40.57 -26.14 32.91
N ALA A 7 -39.33 -25.64 32.96
CA ALA A 7 -38.93 -24.52 32.12
C ALA A 7 -39.05 -24.97 30.65
N SER A 8 -39.78 -24.20 29.84
CA SER A 8 -39.68 -24.30 28.40
C SER A 8 -38.23 -24.04 28.01
N ALA A 9 -37.65 -24.87 27.13
CA ALA A 9 -36.36 -24.55 26.56
C ALA A 9 -36.49 -23.20 25.86
N GLU A 10 -35.89 -22.16 26.45
CA GLU A 10 -35.55 -20.98 25.67
C GLU A 10 -34.57 -21.45 24.61
N ASP A 11 -35.04 -21.57 23.36
CA ASP A 11 -34.16 -21.55 22.19
C ASP A 11 -33.64 -20.11 22.01
N SER A 12 -32.93 -19.61 23.02
CA SER A 12 -31.96 -18.53 22.85
C SER A 12 -30.60 -19.21 22.80
N PRO A 13 -30.07 -19.55 21.61
CA PRO A 13 -28.64 -19.81 21.53
C PRO A 13 -27.94 -18.55 22.02
N PRO A 14 -26.85 -18.65 22.81
CA PRO A 14 -26.04 -17.49 23.10
C PRO A 14 -25.56 -16.96 21.74
N SER A 15 -26.01 -15.76 21.36
CA SER A 15 -25.50 -15.06 20.18
C SER A 15 -24.08 -14.58 20.50
N ALA A 16 -23.16 -15.53 20.61
CA ALA A 16 -21.73 -15.28 20.53
C ALA A 16 -21.45 -14.96 19.06
N TRP A 17 -21.81 -13.75 18.64
CA TRP A 17 -21.44 -13.24 17.33
C TRP A 17 -19.91 -13.31 17.23
N ALA A 18 -19.41 -14.03 16.21
CA ALA A 18 -17.99 -14.18 15.95
C ALA A 18 -17.27 -12.83 15.83
N GLY A 19 -17.99 -11.76 15.48
CA GLY A 19 -17.39 -10.46 15.33
C GLY A 19 -17.08 -9.70 16.62
N VAL A 20 -17.66 -10.02 17.79
CA VAL A 20 -17.21 -9.37 19.05
C VAL A 20 -15.74 -9.73 19.31
N TRP A 21 -15.40 -11.00 19.13
CA TRP A 21 -14.04 -11.52 19.29
C TRP A 21 -13.09 -11.00 18.20
N ILE A 22 -13.58 -10.81 16.96
CA ILE A 22 -12.76 -10.23 15.89
C ILE A 22 -12.43 -8.75 16.19
N LEU A 23 -13.41 -7.98 16.67
CA LEU A 23 -13.19 -6.59 17.07
C LEU A 23 -12.21 -6.49 18.24
N GLU A 24 -12.37 -7.32 19.26
CA GLU A 24 -11.44 -7.39 20.39
C GLU A 24 -10.02 -7.77 19.93
N ASP A 25 -9.90 -8.72 18.98
CA ASP A 25 -8.60 -9.10 18.42
C ASP A 25 -7.94 -7.97 17.63
N ILE A 26 -8.71 -7.19 16.85
CA ILE A 26 -8.19 -6.02 16.13
C ILE A 26 -7.72 -4.97 17.13
N GLU A 27 -8.52 -4.69 18.17
CA GLU A 27 -8.18 -3.72 19.21
C GLU A 27 -6.93 -4.16 20.00
N LEU A 28 -6.77 -5.46 20.27
CA LEU A 28 -5.56 -5.99 20.91
C LEU A 28 -4.31 -5.79 20.03
N ILE A 29 -4.43 -5.97 18.72
CA ILE A 29 -3.34 -5.68 17.77
C ILE A 29 -3.05 -4.19 17.79
N HIS A 30 -4.08 -3.35 17.71
CA HIS A 30 -3.98 -1.89 17.75
C HIS A 30 -3.22 -1.41 18.99
N GLN A 31 -3.64 -1.83 20.18
CA GLN A 31 -2.99 -1.52 21.44
C GLN A 31 -1.55 -2.06 21.51
N GLY A 32 -1.31 -3.27 21.02
CA GLY A 32 0.02 -3.87 20.98
C GLY A 32 1.00 -3.03 20.15
N VAL A 33 0.55 -2.56 19.00
CA VAL A 33 1.32 -1.69 18.10
C VAL A 33 1.58 -0.33 18.76
N GLN A 34 0.54 0.31 19.30
CA GLN A 34 0.65 1.62 19.97
C GLN A 34 1.60 1.59 21.16
N ASN A 35 1.53 0.53 21.98
CA ASN A 35 2.37 0.38 23.17
C ASN A 35 3.80 -0.04 22.82
N GLY A 36 4.11 -0.26 21.54
CA GLY A 36 5.45 -0.63 21.09
C GLY A 36 5.90 -2.01 21.55
N SER A 37 4.97 -2.94 21.82
CA SER A 37 5.31 -4.30 22.31
C SER A 37 6.18 -5.08 21.32
N TRP A 38 6.09 -4.72 20.05
CA TRP A 38 6.87 -5.26 18.94
C TRP A 38 8.30 -4.70 18.89
N ILE A 39 8.59 -3.57 19.54
CA ILE A 39 9.89 -2.91 19.51
C ILE A 39 10.88 -3.69 20.36
N ASP A 40 12.07 -3.93 19.80
CA ASP A 40 13.17 -4.56 20.52
C ASP A 40 13.58 -3.67 21.71
N GLY A 41 13.52 -4.22 22.93
CA GLY A 41 13.78 -3.47 24.16
C GLY A 41 15.18 -2.85 24.24
N THR A 42 16.12 -3.25 23.39
CA THR A 42 17.44 -2.61 23.27
C THR A 42 17.39 -1.20 22.65
N LEU A 43 16.34 -0.86 21.90
CA LEU A 43 16.11 0.49 21.37
C LEU A 43 15.46 1.42 22.42
N GLY A 44 14.89 0.86 23.48
CA GLY A 44 14.08 1.60 24.47
C GLY A 44 12.71 2.00 23.90
N VAL A 45 11.87 2.63 24.74
CA VAL A 45 10.63 3.26 24.26
C VAL A 45 11.03 4.54 23.52
N VAL A 46 10.92 4.52 22.19
CA VAL A 46 11.26 5.68 21.38
C VAL A 46 9.98 6.39 20.91
N SER A 47 9.65 7.50 21.56
CA SER A 47 8.57 8.40 21.16
C SER A 47 9.09 9.51 20.21
N ALA A 48 9.74 9.12 19.12
CA ALA A 48 10.21 10.09 18.14
C ALA A 48 9.01 10.53 17.27
N GLY A 49 8.58 11.79 17.44
CA GLY A 49 7.65 12.43 16.51
C GLY A 49 8.29 12.65 15.13
N LEU A 50 7.47 12.74 14.09
CA LEU A 50 7.89 12.87 12.68
C LEU A 50 8.64 14.19 12.38
N ASP A 51 8.64 15.16 13.30
CA ASP A 51 9.24 16.50 13.11
C ASP A 51 10.79 16.53 13.12
N ALA A 52 11.47 15.42 13.40
CA ALA A 52 12.93 15.37 13.53
C ALA A 52 13.71 15.34 12.19
N LEU A 53 13.03 15.46 11.06
CA LEU A 53 13.59 15.20 9.73
C LEU A 53 14.34 16.39 9.09
N ALA A 54 14.28 17.59 9.67
CA ALA A 54 14.75 18.80 9.00
C ALA A 54 16.23 19.18 9.26
N PHE A 55 16.92 18.53 10.19
CA PHE A 55 18.32 18.87 10.46
C PHE A 55 19.22 17.92 9.67
N VAL A 56 19.84 18.39 8.58
CA VAL A 56 20.92 17.65 7.92
C VAL A 56 22.23 18.35 8.25
N SER A 57 23.03 17.73 9.12
CA SER A 57 24.44 18.06 9.30
C SER A 57 25.21 16.94 8.62
N ASP A 58 26.18 17.28 7.78
CA ASP A 58 27.11 16.32 7.20
C ASP A 58 28.38 16.27 8.05
N PRO A 59 28.45 15.39 9.07
CA PRO A 59 29.64 15.26 9.89
C PRO A 59 30.84 14.77 9.07
N VAL A 60 30.63 13.97 8.02
CA VAL A 60 31.71 13.38 7.20
C VAL A 60 32.38 14.45 6.33
N GLY A 61 31.59 15.36 5.76
CA GLY A 61 32.09 16.51 5.02
C GLY A 61 33.05 17.39 5.83
N ALA A 62 32.92 17.43 7.16
CA ALA A 62 33.86 18.12 8.04
C ALA A 62 35.25 17.49 8.13
N LEU A 63 35.51 16.31 7.55
CA LEU A 63 36.88 15.78 7.43
C LEU A 63 37.62 16.30 6.19
N LEU A 64 36.89 16.73 5.14
CA LEU A 64 37.47 17.25 3.89
C LEU A 64 38.34 18.50 4.13
N GLN A 65 37.96 19.35 5.09
CA GLN A 65 38.70 20.56 5.46
C GLN A 65 40.12 20.29 5.97
N TYR A 66 40.44 19.07 6.40
CA TYR A 66 41.80 18.70 6.84
C TYR A 66 42.63 18.03 5.74
N GLY A 67 42.07 17.74 4.56
CA GLY A 67 42.82 17.22 3.40
C GLY A 67 43.31 15.76 3.54
N ILE A 68 42.77 15.00 4.50
CA ILE A 68 43.20 13.62 4.78
C ILE A 68 42.22 12.62 4.14
N ALA A 69 42.40 12.38 2.83
CA ALA A 69 41.45 11.59 2.02
C ALA A 69 41.22 10.16 2.55
N TRP A 70 42.25 9.49 3.08
CA TRP A 70 42.13 8.11 3.58
C TRP A 70 41.21 7.99 4.81
N LEU A 71 41.05 9.05 5.61
CA LEU A 71 40.10 9.03 6.74
C LEU A 71 38.65 8.92 6.25
N ILE A 72 38.34 9.50 5.09
CA ILE A 72 37.00 9.47 4.52
C ILE A 72 36.63 8.05 4.10
N GLU A 73 37.58 7.32 3.52
CA GLU A 73 37.37 5.91 3.14
C GLU A 73 36.97 5.04 4.33
N HIS A 74 37.48 5.33 5.52
CA HIS A 74 37.13 4.60 6.74
C HIS A 74 35.75 5.00 7.30
N VAL A 75 35.31 6.23 7.06
CA VAL A 75 34.01 6.72 7.57
C VAL A 75 32.86 6.40 6.60
N LYS A 76 33.16 6.21 5.31
CA LYS A 76 32.18 5.91 4.27
C LYS A 76 31.19 4.78 4.62
N PRO A 77 31.62 3.63 5.21
CA PRO A 77 30.68 2.59 5.62
C PRO A 77 29.66 3.04 6.67
N LEU A 78 30.02 4.03 7.50
CA LEU A 78 29.12 4.58 8.50
C LEU A 78 28.09 5.53 7.86
N SER A 79 28.49 6.34 6.87
CA SER A 79 27.55 7.19 6.12
C SER A 79 26.60 6.38 5.24
N GLU A 80 27.08 5.30 4.62
CA GLU A 80 26.23 4.38 3.84
C GLU A 80 25.10 3.79 4.71
N ALA A 81 25.34 3.57 6.00
CA ALA A 81 24.29 3.13 6.93
C ALA A 81 23.20 4.18 7.20
N LEU A 82 23.51 5.48 7.07
CA LEU A 82 22.51 6.55 7.11
C LEU A 82 21.65 6.54 5.85
N ASP A 83 22.27 6.29 4.69
CA ASP A 83 21.59 6.20 3.39
C ASP A 83 20.63 5.00 3.33
N TRP A 84 20.98 3.87 3.96
CA TRP A 84 20.05 2.74 4.10
C TRP A 84 18.76 3.09 4.87
N LEU A 85 18.83 4.11 5.73
CA LEU A 85 17.69 4.61 6.51
C LEU A 85 17.05 5.86 5.88
N ALA A 86 17.52 6.26 4.69
CA ALA A 86 16.93 7.34 3.92
C ALA A 86 15.73 6.81 3.12
N GLY A 87 14.56 6.78 3.76
CA GLY A 87 13.27 6.61 3.09
C GLY A 87 12.65 7.95 2.68
N ASP A 88 11.44 7.89 2.14
CA ASP A 88 10.57 9.05 1.90
C ASP A 88 9.49 9.13 3.00
N PRO A 89 9.67 9.96 4.04
CA PRO A 89 8.72 10.07 5.12
C PRO A 89 7.38 10.66 4.67
N ALA A 90 7.38 11.51 3.62
CA ALA A 90 6.16 12.12 3.12
C ALA A 90 5.25 11.07 2.48
N GLN A 91 5.82 10.14 1.70
CA GLN A 91 5.06 9.00 1.17
C GLN A 91 4.48 8.11 2.29
N ILE A 92 5.28 7.82 3.32
CA ILE A 92 4.81 6.98 4.44
C ILE A 92 3.67 7.66 5.20
N THR A 93 3.79 8.95 5.50
CA THR A 93 2.71 9.74 6.12
C THR A 93 1.47 9.80 5.23
N ALA A 94 1.63 9.95 3.91
CA ALA A 94 0.51 9.94 2.97
C ALA A 94 -0.23 8.59 2.99
N HIS A 95 0.48 7.46 2.99
CA HIS A 95 -0.13 6.13 3.08
C HIS A 95 -0.88 5.92 4.41
N ALA A 96 -0.30 6.34 5.54
CA ALA A 96 -0.98 6.27 6.83
C ALA A 96 -2.26 7.13 6.83
N GLN A 97 -2.20 8.35 6.27
CA GLN A 97 -3.36 9.22 6.16
C GLN A 97 -4.45 8.63 5.28
N THR A 98 -4.10 7.93 4.19
CA THR A 98 -5.08 7.20 3.36
C THR A 98 -5.85 6.18 4.18
N TRP A 99 -5.16 5.40 5.02
CA TRP A 99 -5.81 4.45 5.92
C TRP A 99 -6.72 5.13 6.96
N ARG A 100 -6.29 6.25 7.54
CA ARG A 100 -7.13 7.06 8.45
C ARG A 100 -8.40 7.58 7.74
N ASN A 101 -8.27 8.03 6.50
CA ASN A 101 -9.40 8.52 5.71
C ASN A 101 -10.40 7.38 5.42
N VAL A 102 -9.91 6.19 5.08
CA VAL A 102 -10.76 4.99 4.91
C VAL A 102 -11.48 4.64 6.22
N ALA A 103 -10.76 4.62 7.35
CA ALA A 103 -11.36 4.36 8.65
C ALA A 103 -12.46 5.38 9.00
N ALA A 104 -12.23 6.67 8.77
CA ALA A 104 -13.21 7.72 8.99
C ALA A 104 -14.45 7.54 8.11
N SER A 105 -14.27 7.29 6.81
CA SER A 105 -15.38 7.06 5.87
C SER A 105 -16.24 5.87 6.30
N LEU A 106 -15.63 4.77 6.72
CA LEU A 106 -16.36 3.58 7.18
C LEU A 106 -17.14 3.85 8.48
N ARG A 107 -16.57 4.63 9.42
CA ARG A 107 -17.29 5.04 10.64
C ARG A 107 -18.50 5.91 10.30
N ASP A 108 -18.33 6.89 9.42
CA ASP A 108 -19.42 7.77 8.99
C ASP A 108 -20.58 6.98 8.35
N GLU A 109 -20.27 6.00 7.49
CA GLU A 109 -21.28 5.13 6.87
C GLU A 109 -22.04 4.29 7.91
N VAL A 110 -21.34 3.75 8.90
CA VAL A 110 -21.93 2.94 9.96
C VAL A 110 -22.80 3.77 10.90
N ASP A 111 -22.36 4.98 11.24
CA ASP A 111 -23.14 5.91 12.05
C ASP A 111 -24.41 6.37 11.33
N ALA A 112 -24.32 6.63 10.02
CA ALA A 112 -25.46 6.94 9.18
C ALA A 112 -26.44 5.76 9.11
N LEU A 113 -25.97 4.53 8.88
CA LEU A 113 -26.79 3.32 8.90
C LEU A 113 -27.49 3.14 10.25
N ALA A 114 -26.75 3.29 11.36
CA ALA A 114 -27.30 3.17 12.70
C ALA A 114 -28.36 4.23 12.96
N GLY A 115 -28.16 5.46 12.47
CA GLY A 115 -29.14 6.55 12.51
C GLY A 115 -30.42 6.20 11.76
N ALA A 116 -30.30 5.76 10.50
CA ALA A 116 -31.46 5.38 9.68
C ALA A 116 -32.25 4.22 10.31
N VAL A 117 -31.57 3.19 10.80
CA VAL A 117 -32.21 2.04 11.47
C VAL A 117 -32.96 2.47 12.73
N ARG A 118 -32.41 3.41 13.51
CA ARG A 118 -33.05 3.93 14.72
C ARG A 118 -34.25 4.82 14.42
N ASN A 119 -34.24 5.59 13.34
CA ASN A 119 -35.25 6.61 13.07
C ASN A 119 -36.36 6.12 12.15
N ASP A 120 -36.01 5.45 11.05
CA ASP A 120 -36.94 5.17 9.95
C ASP A 120 -37.73 3.87 10.16
N VAL A 121 -37.23 3.03 11.07
CA VAL A 121 -37.75 1.67 11.31
C VAL A 121 -38.09 1.43 12.78
N ALA A 122 -38.14 2.48 13.59
CA ALA A 122 -38.48 2.45 15.01
C ALA A 122 -39.85 1.81 15.26
N ASP A 123 -40.85 2.21 14.46
CA ASP A 123 -42.23 1.78 14.60
C ASP A 123 -42.52 0.44 13.90
N TRP A 124 -41.52 -0.15 13.23
CA TRP A 124 -41.67 -1.45 12.58
C TRP A 124 -41.66 -2.58 13.62
N GLY A 125 -42.84 -2.86 14.15
CA GLY A 125 -43.08 -3.96 15.09
C GLY A 125 -43.13 -5.34 14.43
N GLY A 126 -43.29 -6.37 15.28
CA GLY A 126 -43.37 -7.77 14.86
C GLY A 126 -42.01 -8.42 14.64
N ALA A 127 -42.02 -9.72 14.33
CA ALA A 127 -40.81 -10.52 14.21
C ALA A 127 -39.87 -10.05 13.07
N ALA A 128 -40.44 -9.55 11.97
CA ALA A 128 -39.66 -9.05 10.83
C ALA A 128 -38.85 -7.79 11.18
N GLY A 129 -39.45 -6.82 11.86
CA GLY A 129 -38.75 -5.60 12.28
C GLY A 129 -37.67 -5.86 13.34
N ALA A 130 -37.88 -6.84 14.23
CA ALA A 130 -36.84 -7.30 15.16
C ALA A 130 -35.69 -7.99 14.42
N ALA A 131 -35.98 -8.86 13.45
CA ALA A 131 -34.97 -9.55 12.64
C ALA A 131 -34.14 -8.58 11.80
N TYR A 132 -34.77 -7.56 11.19
CA TYR A 132 -34.06 -6.53 10.43
C TYR A 132 -33.09 -5.73 11.31
N ARG A 133 -33.52 -5.32 12.52
CA ARG A 133 -32.63 -4.60 13.46
C ARG A 133 -31.46 -5.45 13.92
N ALA A 134 -31.65 -6.75 14.12
CA ALA A 134 -30.56 -7.68 14.44
C ALA A 134 -29.57 -7.78 13.27
N TRP A 135 -30.06 -8.01 12.05
CA TRP A 135 -29.24 -8.03 10.82
C TRP A 135 -28.47 -6.72 10.62
N ALA A 136 -29.11 -5.58 10.81
CA ALA A 136 -28.47 -4.27 10.68
C ALA A 136 -27.41 -4.02 11.76
N THR A 137 -27.59 -4.58 12.96
CA THR A 137 -26.59 -4.53 14.03
C THR A 137 -25.35 -5.35 13.65
N GLU A 138 -25.54 -6.55 13.08
CA GLU A 138 -24.41 -7.36 12.61
C GLU A 138 -23.64 -6.66 11.46
N GLN A 139 -24.36 -6.00 10.55
CA GLN A 139 -23.77 -5.17 9.49
C GLN A 139 -22.97 -3.99 10.06
N HIS A 140 -23.55 -3.25 11.01
CA HIS A 140 -22.88 -2.15 11.71
C HIS A 140 -21.55 -2.63 12.29
N GLN A 141 -21.58 -3.72 13.07
CA GLN A 141 -20.40 -4.16 13.79
C GLN A 141 -19.32 -4.73 12.83
N ALA A 142 -19.72 -5.39 11.73
CA ALA A 142 -18.76 -5.86 10.72
C ALA A 142 -18.03 -4.70 10.03
N ILE A 143 -18.75 -3.66 9.62
CA ILE A 143 -18.16 -2.47 8.99
C ILE A 143 -17.35 -1.65 10.00
N GLY A 144 -17.82 -1.56 11.25
CA GLY A 144 -17.06 -0.96 12.36
C GLY A 144 -15.70 -1.64 12.56
N GLY A 145 -15.65 -2.97 12.44
CA GLY A 145 -14.38 -3.71 12.49
C GLY A 145 -13.45 -3.47 11.32
N LEU A 146 -14.00 -3.24 10.12
CA LEU A 146 -13.20 -2.84 8.97
C LEU A 146 -12.60 -1.45 9.18
N ALA A 147 -13.36 -0.54 9.81
CA ALA A 147 -12.86 0.78 10.19
C ALA A 147 -11.73 0.70 11.23
N GLU A 148 -11.91 -0.12 12.27
CA GLU A 148 -10.89 -0.43 13.28
C GLU A 148 -9.62 -1.02 12.64
N GLY A 149 -9.80 -1.93 11.67
CA GLY A 149 -8.68 -2.56 10.95
C GLY A 149 -7.91 -1.56 10.10
N ALA A 150 -8.60 -0.68 9.38
CA ALA A 150 -7.98 0.41 8.63
C ALA A 150 -7.22 1.38 9.55
N ASP A 151 -7.80 1.73 10.70
CA ASP A 151 -7.16 2.58 11.71
C ASP A 151 -5.88 1.94 12.30
N THR A 152 -5.93 0.63 12.50
CA THR A 152 -4.79 -0.17 12.94
C THR A 152 -3.69 -0.22 11.88
N MET A 153 -4.02 -0.35 10.59
CA MET A 153 -3.04 -0.25 9.50
C MET A 153 -2.33 1.10 9.49
N ALA A 154 -3.06 2.21 9.64
CA ALA A 154 -2.46 3.54 9.76
C ALA A 154 -1.45 3.60 10.94
N THR A 155 -1.86 3.09 12.09
CA THR A 155 -1.05 3.06 13.31
C THR A 155 0.22 2.23 13.14
N ILE A 156 0.14 1.07 12.48
CA ILE A 156 1.28 0.21 12.14
C ILE A 156 2.27 0.95 11.24
N THR A 157 1.77 1.63 10.20
CA THR A 157 2.60 2.41 9.27
C THR A 157 3.31 3.56 10.01
N GLU A 158 2.59 4.32 10.82
CA GLU A 158 3.14 5.45 11.61
C GLU A 158 4.18 4.98 12.62
N ALA A 159 3.89 3.91 13.38
CA ALA A 159 4.80 3.37 14.38
C ALA A 159 6.09 2.82 13.75
N THR A 160 5.97 2.18 12.59
CA THR A 160 7.12 1.70 11.81
C THR A 160 7.98 2.87 11.31
N ALA A 161 7.34 3.91 10.77
CA ALA A 161 8.03 5.13 10.33
C ALA A 161 8.78 5.80 11.48
N GLY A 162 8.11 5.94 12.62
CA GLY A 162 8.68 6.50 13.85
C GLY A 162 9.91 5.73 14.32
N LEU A 163 9.88 4.39 14.28
CA LEU A 163 11.02 3.57 14.67
C LEU A 163 12.21 3.74 13.71
N VAL A 164 11.97 3.79 12.40
CA VAL A 164 13.04 4.04 11.41
C VAL A 164 13.65 5.43 11.62
N ALA A 165 12.82 6.46 11.82
CA ALA A 165 13.28 7.82 12.10
C ALA A 165 14.12 7.89 13.38
N ALA A 166 13.67 7.22 14.45
CA ALA A 166 14.40 7.07 15.69
C ALA A 166 15.80 6.45 15.49
N VAL A 167 15.88 5.33 14.78
CA VAL A 167 17.15 4.65 14.51
C VAL A 167 18.05 5.52 13.65
N ARG A 168 17.50 6.26 12.68
CA ARG A 168 18.26 7.22 11.87
C ARG A 168 18.93 8.30 12.73
N LEU A 169 18.23 8.84 13.72
CA LEU A 169 18.79 9.80 14.67
C LEU A 169 19.94 9.19 15.49
N LEU A 170 19.73 8.00 16.05
CA LEU A 170 20.75 7.31 16.84
C LEU A 170 22.01 6.98 16.03
N VAL A 171 21.83 6.56 14.76
CA VAL A 171 22.93 6.29 13.83
C VAL A 171 23.66 7.59 13.50
N ARG A 172 22.94 8.66 13.19
CA ARG A 172 23.54 9.97 12.92
C ARG A 172 24.35 10.49 14.12
N ASP A 173 23.82 10.43 15.33
CA ASP A 173 24.50 10.90 16.53
C ASP A 173 25.78 10.08 16.81
N ALA A 174 25.72 8.77 16.56
CA ALA A 174 26.88 7.90 16.62
C ALA A 174 27.96 8.31 15.61
N ILE A 175 27.58 8.59 14.37
CA ILE A 175 28.49 9.07 13.31
C ILE A 175 29.08 10.43 13.69
N ALA A 176 28.26 11.39 14.11
CA ALA A 176 28.71 12.72 14.50
C ALA A 176 29.76 12.66 15.62
N THR A 177 29.53 11.80 16.62
CA THR A 177 30.48 11.58 17.71
C THR A 177 31.78 10.92 17.21
N CYS A 178 31.68 9.94 16.31
CA CYS A 178 32.84 9.29 15.69
C CYS A 178 33.69 10.32 14.94
N VAL A 179 33.08 11.09 14.03
CA VAL A 179 33.79 12.07 13.21
C VAL A 179 34.39 13.18 14.06
N SER A 180 33.71 13.64 15.12
CA SER A 180 34.26 14.63 16.05
C SER A 180 35.61 14.19 16.64
N ARG A 181 35.79 12.90 16.92
CA ARG A 181 37.08 12.35 17.40
C ARG A 181 38.10 12.20 16.27
N LEU A 182 37.66 11.82 15.07
CA LEU A 182 38.53 11.73 13.90
C LEU A 182 39.12 13.09 13.52
N ILE A 183 38.40 14.19 13.73
CA ILE A 183 38.92 15.55 13.54
C ILE A 183 40.11 15.84 14.47
N VAL A 184 40.09 15.35 15.71
CA VAL A 184 41.23 15.51 16.65
C VAL A 184 42.45 14.76 16.12
N TYR A 185 42.27 13.52 15.64
CA TYR A 185 43.34 12.73 15.03
C TYR A 185 43.86 13.36 13.74
N ALA A 186 42.98 13.96 12.93
CA ALA A 186 43.38 14.71 11.74
C ALA A 186 44.27 15.90 12.10
N ALA A 187 43.90 16.66 13.14
CA ALA A 187 44.71 17.77 13.64
C ALA A 187 46.08 17.30 14.17
N GLU A 188 46.14 16.17 14.87
CA GLU A 188 47.39 15.56 15.33
C GLU A 188 48.32 15.18 14.17
N LEU A 189 47.77 14.59 13.09
CA LEU A 189 48.54 14.28 11.89
C LEU A 189 49.11 15.52 11.23
N VAL A 190 48.32 16.59 11.14
CA VAL A 190 48.79 17.89 10.60
C VAL A 190 49.89 18.46 11.49
N ALA A 191 49.70 18.48 12.81
CA ALA A 191 50.67 19.02 13.76
C ALA A 191 51.98 18.24 13.81
N THR A 192 51.92 16.92 13.60
CA THR A 192 53.10 16.04 13.55
C THR A 192 53.72 15.92 12.15
N ALA A 193 53.22 16.68 11.16
CA ALA A 193 53.61 16.57 9.76
C ALA A 193 53.55 15.12 9.22
N GLY A 194 52.58 14.33 9.69
CA GLY A 194 52.35 12.94 9.30
C GLY A 194 53.22 11.91 10.02
N LEU A 195 54.10 12.29 10.95
CA LEU A 195 54.96 11.33 11.67
C LEU A 195 54.17 10.39 12.59
N ALA A 196 53.01 10.82 13.09
CA ALA A 196 52.13 10.00 13.92
C ALA A 196 51.24 9.01 13.12
N THR A 197 51.37 8.94 11.79
CA THR A 197 50.48 8.13 10.91
C THR A 197 50.29 6.69 11.36
N PRO A 198 51.34 5.90 11.70
CA PRO A 198 51.15 4.51 12.10
C PRO A 198 50.26 4.35 13.35
N LEU A 199 50.47 5.21 14.35
CA LEU A 199 49.71 5.19 15.60
C LEU A 199 48.27 5.66 15.40
N VAL A 200 48.08 6.76 14.66
CA VAL A 200 46.76 7.32 14.38
C VAL A 200 45.92 6.36 13.52
N ALA A 201 46.52 5.68 12.54
CA ALA A 201 45.82 4.70 11.71
C ALA A 201 45.23 3.54 12.54
N GLU A 202 45.98 3.04 13.53
CA GLU A 202 45.51 2.01 14.47
C GLU A 202 44.32 2.51 15.31
N GLN A 203 44.43 3.74 15.83
CA GLN A 203 43.37 4.37 16.64
C GLN A 203 42.09 4.64 15.84
N VAL A 204 42.23 5.16 14.62
CA VAL A 204 41.11 5.42 13.70
C VAL A 204 40.39 4.12 13.37
N THR A 205 41.13 3.08 12.99
CA THR A 205 40.56 1.77 12.63
C THR A 205 39.77 1.19 13.80
N THR A 206 40.34 1.21 14.99
CA THR A 206 39.70 0.71 16.22
C THR A 206 38.44 1.52 16.56
N LEU A 207 38.52 2.84 16.45
CA LEU A 207 37.40 3.74 16.73
C LEU A 207 36.25 3.49 15.75
N VAL A 208 36.53 3.51 14.45
CA VAL A 208 35.55 3.27 13.38
C VAL A 208 34.91 1.89 13.55
N ALA A 209 35.70 0.84 13.79
CA ALA A 209 35.18 -0.50 14.02
C ALA A 209 34.23 -0.57 15.23
N SER A 210 34.56 0.13 16.32
CA SER A 210 33.71 0.17 17.52
C SER A 210 32.35 0.84 17.25
N TRP A 211 32.32 1.90 16.43
CA TRP A 211 31.09 2.60 16.05
C TRP A 211 30.30 1.84 15.00
N ALA A 212 30.96 1.20 14.02
CA ALA A 212 30.33 0.28 13.09
C ALA A 212 29.61 -0.85 13.84
N ALA A 213 30.25 -1.44 14.85
CA ALA A 213 29.63 -2.47 15.70
C ALA A 213 28.44 -1.93 16.51
N ARG A 214 28.45 -0.66 16.92
CA ARG A 214 27.30 0.00 17.57
C ARG A 214 26.15 0.21 16.59
N ILE A 215 26.39 0.75 15.41
CA ILE A 215 25.39 0.94 14.35
C ILE A 215 24.78 -0.41 13.95
N ALA A 216 25.62 -1.43 13.74
CA ALA A 216 25.15 -2.77 13.38
C ALA A 216 24.24 -3.39 14.45
N ARG A 217 24.40 -3.04 15.74
CA ARG A 217 23.48 -3.45 16.81
C ARG A 217 22.13 -2.73 16.71
N LEU A 218 22.14 -1.42 16.45
CA LEU A 218 20.91 -0.64 16.25
C LEU A 218 20.10 -1.16 15.05
N LEU A 219 20.77 -1.42 13.92
CA LEU A 219 20.13 -1.97 12.73
C LEU A 219 19.55 -3.37 12.97
N ARG A 220 20.28 -4.23 13.70
CA ARG A 220 19.76 -5.56 14.08
C ARG A 220 18.52 -5.46 14.97
N ALA A 221 18.50 -4.53 15.93
CA ALA A 221 17.34 -4.32 16.78
C ALA A 221 16.14 -3.78 15.99
N LEU A 222 16.37 -2.90 15.01
CA LEU A 222 15.33 -2.46 14.06
C LEU A 222 14.74 -3.66 13.29
N ILE A 223 15.60 -4.46 12.67
CA ILE A 223 15.17 -5.65 11.90
C ILE A 223 14.40 -6.63 12.79
N ASN A 224 14.86 -6.86 14.02
CA ASN A 224 14.16 -7.74 14.96
C ASN A 224 12.78 -7.18 15.34
N SER A 225 12.67 -5.86 15.52
CA SER A 225 11.40 -5.20 15.79
C SER A 225 10.42 -5.42 14.64
N LEU A 226 10.84 -5.12 13.40
CA LEU A 226 10.02 -5.33 12.20
C LEU A 226 9.59 -6.79 12.05
N ARG A 227 10.49 -7.74 12.31
CA ARG A 227 10.17 -9.18 12.29
C ARG A 227 9.10 -9.59 13.32
N ARG A 228 9.05 -8.92 14.48
CA ARG A 228 8.00 -9.14 15.50
C ARG A 228 6.66 -8.54 15.08
N LEU A 229 6.67 -7.51 14.24
CA LEU A 229 5.47 -6.83 13.75
C LEU A 229 4.78 -7.58 12.59
N ILE A 230 5.55 -8.22 11.70
CA ILE A 230 5.03 -9.00 10.56
C ILE A 230 3.87 -9.96 10.91
N PRO A 231 3.96 -10.82 11.96
CA PRO A 231 2.86 -11.72 12.29
C PRO A 231 1.58 -10.99 12.71
N GLU A 232 1.68 -9.83 13.38
CA GLU A 232 0.51 -9.03 13.77
C GLU A 232 -0.18 -8.42 12.54
N VAL A 233 0.58 -7.95 11.55
CA VAL A 233 0.04 -7.46 10.27
C VAL A 233 -0.71 -8.58 9.54
N ARG A 234 -0.15 -9.79 9.49
CA ARG A 234 -0.80 -10.94 8.87
C ARG A 234 -2.08 -11.34 9.60
N ARG A 235 -2.04 -11.35 10.93
CA ARG A 235 -3.21 -11.62 11.78
C ARG A 235 -4.32 -10.58 11.52
N LEU A 236 -3.96 -9.30 11.40
CA LEU A 236 -4.90 -8.25 11.05
C LEU A 236 -5.55 -8.47 9.67
N ALA A 237 -4.77 -8.85 8.66
CA ALA A 237 -5.30 -9.16 7.33
C ALA A 237 -6.29 -10.33 7.36
N GLU A 238 -6.00 -11.38 8.14
CA GLU A 238 -6.94 -12.50 8.34
C GLU A 238 -8.24 -12.06 9.03
N LEU A 239 -8.19 -11.13 10.00
CA LEU A 239 -9.36 -10.60 10.68
C LEU A 239 -10.23 -9.75 9.73
N ILE A 240 -9.60 -8.91 8.90
CA ILE A 240 -10.27 -8.13 7.85
C ILE A 240 -10.99 -9.06 6.86
N GLU A 241 -10.34 -10.14 6.43
CA GLU A 241 -10.95 -11.11 5.52
C GLU A 241 -12.16 -11.82 6.17
N LYS A 242 -12.09 -12.14 7.47
CA LYS A 242 -13.26 -12.68 8.21
C LYS A 242 -14.42 -11.69 8.27
N LEU A 243 -14.14 -10.40 8.45
CA LEU A 243 -15.17 -9.35 8.44
C LEU A 243 -15.82 -9.21 7.05
N LYS A 244 -15.02 -9.25 5.99
CA LYS A 244 -15.49 -9.26 4.59
C LYS A 244 -16.40 -10.47 4.32
N GLN A 245 -16.02 -11.66 4.81
CA GLN A 245 -16.85 -12.85 4.69
C GLN A 245 -18.16 -12.73 5.49
N ALA A 246 -18.13 -12.15 6.69
CA ALA A 246 -19.33 -11.91 7.48
C ALA A 246 -20.31 -10.98 6.74
N LEU A 247 -19.81 -9.88 6.17
CA LEU A 247 -20.58 -8.95 5.34
C LEU A 247 -21.16 -9.66 4.09
N GLY A 248 -20.37 -10.52 3.45
CA GLY A 248 -20.82 -11.34 2.31
C GLY A 248 -21.97 -12.30 2.66
N ARG A 249 -21.93 -12.93 3.84
CA ARG A 249 -23.02 -13.79 4.33
C ARG A 249 -24.30 -13.01 4.58
N LEU A 250 -24.18 -11.82 5.18
CA LEU A 250 -25.30 -10.93 5.45
C LEU A 250 -25.97 -10.45 4.16
N ARG A 251 -25.21 -10.32 3.07
CA ARG A 251 -25.74 -10.08 1.71
C ARG A 251 -26.45 -11.32 1.16
N GLY A 252 -25.85 -12.51 1.26
CA GLY A 252 -26.41 -13.75 0.69
C GLY A 252 -27.65 -14.30 1.42
N SER A 253 -27.81 -14.03 2.72
CA SER A 253 -29.03 -14.41 3.47
C SER A 253 -30.28 -13.64 3.00
N SER A 254 -30.12 -12.52 2.31
CA SER A 254 -31.24 -11.77 1.71
C SER A 254 -31.81 -12.44 0.45
N ASP A 255 -31.05 -13.34 -0.20
CA ASP A 255 -31.48 -14.07 -1.41
C ASP A 255 -32.27 -15.36 -1.10
N ALA A 256 -32.37 -15.77 0.17
CA ALA A 256 -32.96 -17.04 0.58
C ALA A 256 -34.41 -16.91 1.10
N HIS A 257 -35.35 -16.45 0.27
CA HIS A 257 -36.79 -16.73 0.41
C HIS A 257 -37.49 -16.67 -0.97
N PRO A 258 -37.93 -17.82 -1.54
CA PRO A 258 -38.64 -17.81 -2.81
C PRO A 258 -40.13 -17.57 -2.57
N VAL A 259 -40.59 -16.32 -2.66
CA VAL A 259 -41.99 -16.08 -3.03
C VAL A 259 -42.08 -16.37 -4.52
N ARG A 260 -42.62 -17.55 -4.86
CA ARG A 260 -42.94 -17.93 -6.24
C ARG A 260 -44.03 -16.98 -6.78
N VAL A 261 -43.60 -15.94 -7.47
CA VAL A 261 -44.36 -15.37 -8.58
C VAL A 261 -43.59 -15.77 -9.84
N ALA A 262 -44.24 -16.54 -10.69
CA ALA A 262 -43.70 -16.91 -11.98
C ALA A 262 -43.66 -15.66 -12.85
N GLU A 263 -42.46 -15.21 -13.24
CA GLU A 263 -42.13 -14.69 -14.58
C GLU A 263 -40.63 -14.31 -14.63
N GLU A 264 -39.95 -14.95 -15.60
CA GLU A 264 -38.79 -14.50 -16.37
C GLU A 264 -37.49 -14.02 -15.69
N GLY A 265 -36.40 -14.75 -15.97
CA GLY A 265 -35.06 -14.18 -16.11
C GLY A 265 -34.25 -14.00 -14.81
N MET A 266 -33.27 -14.87 -14.62
CA MET A 266 -32.21 -14.69 -13.63
C MET A 266 -31.36 -13.48 -14.01
N VAL A 267 -31.49 -12.35 -13.29
CA VAL A 267 -30.68 -11.14 -13.50
C VAL A 267 -29.66 -11.01 -12.37
N HIS A 268 -28.40 -11.35 -12.63
CA HIS A 268 -27.27 -10.87 -11.85
C HIS A 268 -27.08 -9.39 -12.18
N GLY A 269 -27.28 -8.46 -11.24
CA GLY A 269 -26.94 -7.05 -11.46
C GLY A 269 -25.41 -6.92 -11.53
N GLY A 270 -24.74 -6.59 -12.63
CA GLY A 270 -25.20 -5.89 -13.83
C GLY A 270 -24.77 -4.42 -13.84
N HIS A 271 -23.58 -4.10 -13.31
CA HIS A 271 -22.98 -2.77 -13.47
C HIS A 271 -21.64 -2.93 -14.16
N THR A 272 -21.70 -2.94 -15.49
CA THR A 272 -20.57 -3.04 -16.40
C THR A 272 -19.91 -1.66 -16.62
N THR A 273 -20.57 -0.60 -16.14
CA THR A 273 -20.10 0.77 -16.07
C THR A 273 -19.21 1.02 -14.84
N ARG A 274 -18.10 1.78 -15.00
CA ARG A 274 -17.22 2.14 -13.89
C ARG A 274 -18.01 2.83 -12.77
N PRO A 275 -17.82 2.43 -11.50
CA PRO A 275 -18.50 3.04 -10.37
C PRO A 275 -18.26 4.55 -10.28
N ARG A 276 -19.31 5.32 -9.96
CA ARG A 276 -19.21 6.80 -9.90
C ARG A 276 -18.39 7.32 -8.72
N ASN A 277 -18.46 6.63 -7.59
CA ASN A 277 -17.67 6.97 -6.42
C ASN A 277 -16.24 6.46 -6.62
N VAL A 278 -15.31 7.37 -6.91
CA VAL A 278 -13.88 7.05 -7.08
C VAL A 278 -13.21 6.67 -5.77
N ALA A 279 -13.75 7.09 -4.63
CA ALA A 279 -13.23 6.75 -3.31
C ALA A 279 -13.59 5.32 -2.87
N ASP A 280 -14.51 4.66 -3.58
CA ASP A 280 -14.87 3.26 -3.34
C ASP A 280 -13.90 2.33 -4.06
N TYR A 281 -12.67 2.25 -3.53
CA TYR A 281 -11.57 1.49 -4.11
C TYR A 281 -11.95 0.03 -4.38
N ASP A 282 -12.72 -0.59 -3.48
CA ASP A 282 -13.24 -1.94 -3.60
C ASP A 282 -14.11 -2.15 -4.85
N ARG A 283 -15.06 -1.25 -5.11
CA ARG A 283 -15.87 -1.33 -6.34
C ARG A 283 -15.06 -0.97 -7.57
N GLN A 284 -14.13 -0.02 -7.46
CA GLN A 284 -13.24 0.35 -8.56
C GLN A 284 -12.36 -0.83 -8.97
N GLU A 285 -11.76 -1.54 -8.01
CA GLU A 285 -10.89 -2.69 -8.22
C GLU A 285 -11.66 -3.89 -8.78
N ARG A 286 -12.85 -4.19 -8.23
CA ARG A 286 -13.72 -5.25 -8.78
C ARG A 286 -14.11 -4.96 -10.23
N TRP A 287 -14.55 -3.74 -10.51
CA TRP A 287 -14.89 -3.33 -11.87
C TRP A 287 -13.67 -3.40 -12.80
N ALA A 288 -12.51 -2.94 -12.35
CA ALA A 288 -11.27 -3.01 -13.13
C ALA A 288 -10.87 -4.46 -13.43
N GLY A 289 -10.99 -5.37 -12.44
CA GLY A 289 -10.74 -6.79 -12.62
C GLY A 289 -11.65 -7.42 -13.67
N GLU A 290 -12.97 -7.15 -13.58
CA GLU A 290 -13.95 -7.61 -14.57
C GLU A 290 -13.70 -7.01 -15.97
N ALA A 291 -13.36 -5.71 -16.04
CA ALA A 291 -13.02 -5.03 -17.28
C ALA A 291 -11.75 -5.63 -17.92
N TYR A 292 -10.70 -5.89 -17.13
CA TYR A 292 -9.46 -6.52 -17.61
C TYR A 292 -9.72 -7.92 -18.14
N GLU A 293 -10.50 -8.73 -17.42
CA GLU A 293 -10.88 -10.07 -17.90
C GLU A 293 -11.66 -10.00 -19.21
N ALA A 294 -12.56 -9.03 -19.35
CA ALA A 294 -13.31 -8.86 -20.57
C ALA A 294 -12.44 -8.32 -21.72
N ILE A 295 -11.50 -7.40 -21.48
CA ILE A 295 -10.48 -6.96 -22.46
C ILE A 295 -9.63 -8.14 -22.95
N ARG A 296 -9.24 -9.04 -22.05
CA ARG A 296 -8.40 -10.20 -22.39
C ARG A 296 -9.09 -11.16 -23.37
N GLN A 297 -10.41 -11.27 -23.29
CA GLN A 297 -11.21 -12.16 -24.14
C GLN A 297 -11.44 -11.63 -25.55
N GLU A 298 -11.08 -10.38 -25.83
CA GLU A 298 -11.43 -9.67 -27.06
C GLU A 298 -10.22 -9.39 -27.97
N GLU A 299 -10.39 -9.51 -29.29
CA GLU A 299 -9.37 -9.12 -30.28
C GLU A 299 -9.59 -7.67 -30.75
N ASP A 300 -9.08 -6.71 -30.00
CA ASP A 300 -9.35 -5.27 -30.19
C ASP A 300 -8.16 -4.43 -30.71
N ALA A 301 -6.97 -5.02 -30.79
CA ALA A 301 -5.75 -4.32 -31.21
C ALA A 301 -5.86 -3.70 -32.62
N ASP A 302 -6.48 -4.42 -33.57
CA ASP A 302 -6.71 -3.93 -34.94
C ASP A 302 -7.69 -2.75 -34.99
N ALA A 303 -8.70 -2.73 -34.10
CA ALA A 303 -9.63 -1.61 -33.99
C ALA A 303 -8.94 -0.38 -33.40
N ILE A 304 -8.22 -0.56 -32.29
CA ILE A 304 -7.46 0.51 -31.62
C ILE A 304 -6.44 1.12 -32.58
N ALA A 305 -5.64 0.30 -33.28
CA ALA A 305 -4.63 0.78 -34.22
C ALA A 305 -5.22 1.69 -35.33
N ARG A 306 -6.45 1.40 -35.80
CA ARG A 306 -7.16 2.27 -36.74
C ARG A 306 -7.59 3.60 -36.11
N HIS A 307 -8.02 3.58 -34.85
CA HIS A 307 -8.44 4.80 -34.15
C HIS A 307 -7.27 5.72 -33.82
N VAL A 308 -6.08 5.15 -33.62
CA VAL A 308 -4.88 5.91 -33.26
C VAL A 308 -3.90 6.10 -34.41
N VAL A 309 -4.29 5.83 -35.66
CA VAL A 309 -3.41 5.96 -36.84
C VAL A 309 -2.88 7.38 -37.04
N ASP A 310 -3.66 8.38 -36.63
CA ASP A 310 -3.31 9.79 -36.70
C ASP A 310 -3.03 10.39 -35.31
N ALA A 311 -2.86 9.58 -34.26
CA ALA A 311 -2.61 10.08 -32.92
C ALA A 311 -1.30 10.88 -32.84
N PRO A 312 -1.26 12.04 -32.15
CA PRO A 312 -0.02 12.77 -31.92
C PRO A 312 0.91 11.97 -31.01
N ARG A 313 2.20 11.90 -31.35
CA ARG A 313 3.24 11.26 -30.52
C ARG A 313 4.15 12.28 -29.85
N LEU A 314 4.78 11.88 -28.75
CA LEU A 314 5.67 12.76 -27.97
C LEU A 314 6.96 13.11 -28.70
N ASP A 315 7.42 12.24 -29.62
CA ASP A 315 8.60 12.47 -30.47
C ASP A 315 8.31 13.35 -31.69
N GLY A 316 7.09 13.85 -31.84
CA GLY A 316 6.63 14.67 -32.96
C GLY A 316 6.18 13.87 -34.19
N SER A 317 6.24 12.54 -34.16
CA SER A 317 5.65 11.68 -35.18
C SER A 317 4.14 11.52 -34.98
N ARG A 318 3.49 10.70 -35.82
CA ARG A 318 2.05 10.42 -35.74
C ARG A 318 1.79 8.92 -35.86
N GLY A 319 0.82 8.46 -35.10
CA GLY A 319 0.25 7.13 -35.21
C GLY A 319 0.96 6.06 -34.38
N PHE A 320 0.19 5.16 -33.79
CA PHE A 320 0.72 3.91 -33.25
C PHE A 320 0.43 2.76 -34.22
N SER A 321 1.44 1.97 -34.53
CA SER A 321 1.32 0.80 -35.38
C SER A 321 0.56 -0.33 -34.67
N LEU A 322 0.00 -1.24 -35.47
CA LEU A 322 -0.66 -2.44 -34.97
C LEU A 322 0.25 -3.28 -34.08
N ASP A 323 1.54 -3.39 -34.43
CA ASP A 323 2.51 -4.16 -33.65
C ASP A 323 2.80 -3.49 -32.30
N GLU A 324 2.87 -2.15 -32.25
CA GLU A 324 2.99 -1.41 -30.99
C GLU A 324 1.75 -1.61 -30.11
N ILE A 325 0.54 -1.50 -30.67
CA ILE A 325 -0.70 -1.74 -29.89
C ILE A 325 -0.77 -3.18 -29.38
N ARG A 326 -0.38 -4.18 -30.19
CA ARG A 326 -0.30 -5.58 -29.75
C ARG A 326 0.75 -5.78 -28.66
N GLN A 327 1.89 -5.10 -28.76
CA GLN A 327 2.93 -5.14 -27.73
C GLN A 327 2.41 -4.57 -26.41
N ILE A 328 1.83 -3.37 -26.44
CA ILE A 328 1.24 -2.73 -25.26
C ILE A 328 0.15 -3.62 -24.65
N ARG A 329 -0.75 -4.17 -25.48
CA ARG A 329 -1.81 -5.07 -25.01
C ARG A 329 -1.25 -6.28 -24.27
N ARG A 330 -0.21 -6.92 -24.80
CA ARG A 330 0.43 -8.06 -24.12
C ARG A 330 1.09 -7.64 -22.81
N HIS A 331 1.86 -6.56 -22.85
CA HIS A 331 2.57 -6.00 -21.70
C HIS A 331 1.63 -5.71 -20.52
N VAL A 332 0.52 -4.99 -20.78
CA VAL A 332 -0.41 -4.56 -19.73
C VAL A 332 -1.29 -5.70 -19.23
N PHE A 333 -1.83 -6.52 -20.12
CA PHE A 333 -2.92 -7.44 -19.75
C PHE A 333 -2.50 -8.91 -19.60
N PHE A 334 -1.40 -9.36 -20.22
CA PHE A 334 -1.08 -10.79 -20.35
C PHE A 334 0.25 -11.20 -19.74
N GLU A 335 1.28 -10.37 -19.89
CA GLU A 335 2.64 -10.66 -19.45
C GLU A 335 2.76 -10.62 -17.93
N GLU A 336 3.61 -11.48 -17.39
CA GLU A 336 4.01 -11.46 -15.98
C GLU A 336 5.34 -10.72 -15.87
N HIS A 337 5.45 -9.87 -14.85
CA HIS A 337 6.58 -8.98 -14.64
C HIS A 337 7.25 -9.25 -13.30
N PRO A 338 8.58 -9.07 -13.19
CA PRO A 338 9.30 -9.18 -11.93
C PRO A 338 8.94 -7.99 -11.01
N MET A 339 8.06 -8.24 -10.04
CA MET A 339 7.63 -7.28 -9.04
C MET A 339 8.27 -7.55 -7.68
N ASP A 340 8.50 -6.49 -6.92
CA ASP A 340 8.93 -6.62 -5.54
C ASP A 340 7.83 -7.30 -4.71
N ASP A 341 8.19 -8.38 -4.01
CA ASP A 341 7.34 -8.90 -2.95
C ASP A 341 7.47 -8.02 -1.70
N TYR A 342 6.43 -8.02 -0.87
CA TYR A 342 6.40 -7.27 0.38
C TYR A 342 7.47 -7.70 1.41
N ALA A 343 8.20 -8.78 1.14
CA ALA A 343 9.31 -9.32 1.94
C ALA A 343 10.71 -9.03 1.34
N GLY A 344 10.80 -8.29 0.23
CA GLY A 344 12.05 -7.94 -0.45
C GLY A 344 12.60 -8.98 -1.44
N GLY A 345 11.80 -9.97 -1.84
CA GLY A 345 12.06 -10.87 -2.97
C GLY A 345 11.43 -10.37 -4.28
N ILE A 346 11.65 -11.10 -5.38
CA ILE A 346 11.03 -10.80 -6.69
C ILE A 346 10.01 -11.90 -7.00
N ILE A 347 8.75 -11.52 -7.17
CA ILE A 347 7.67 -12.39 -7.65
C ILE A 347 7.33 -12.06 -9.10
N HIS A 348 6.99 -13.08 -9.90
CA HIS A 348 6.51 -12.87 -11.26
C HIS A 348 4.98 -12.96 -11.24
N GLN A 349 4.33 -11.85 -11.54
CA GLN A 349 2.88 -11.77 -11.60
C GLN A 349 2.44 -10.74 -12.64
N ARG A 350 1.17 -10.81 -13.05
CA ARG A 350 0.58 -9.77 -13.90
C ARG A 350 0.38 -8.48 -13.11
N TYR A 351 0.26 -7.37 -13.82
CA TYR A 351 -0.18 -6.12 -13.21
C TYR A 351 -1.56 -6.23 -12.59
N ASP A 352 -1.69 -5.60 -11.42
CA ASP A 352 -2.96 -5.44 -10.76
C ASP A 352 -3.92 -4.60 -11.63
N PRO A 353 -5.20 -4.96 -11.73
CA PRO A 353 -6.16 -4.21 -12.52
C PRO A 353 -6.30 -2.75 -12.05
N SER A 354 -6.16 -1.81 -12.98
CA SER A 354 -6.29 -0.38 -12.72
C SER A 354 -7.54 0.18 -13.40
N ALA A 355 -8.45 0.79 -12.63
CA ALA A 355 -9.68 1.34 -13.19
C ALA A 355 -9.44 2.46 -14.22
N PRO A 356 -8.54 3.45 -13.98
CA PRO A 356 -8.21 4.45 -14.99
C PRO A 356 -7.60 3.85 -16.27
N MET A 357 -6.78 2.80 -16.14
CA MET A 357 -6.16 2.10 -17.26
C MET A 357 -7.20 1.36 -18.12
N ALA A 358 -8.14 0.67 -17.46
CA ALA A 358 -9.26 0.00 -18.13
C ALA A 358 -10.11 0.99 -18.93
N GLU A 359 -10.42 2.17 -18.37
CA GLU A 359 -11.18 3.19 -19.10
C GLU A 359 -10.40 3.75 -20.30
N ALA A 360 -9.11 4.01 -20.14
CA ALA A 360 -8.26 4.46 -21.25
C ALA A 360 -8.30 3.45 -22.39
N TRP A 361 -8.16 2.16 -22.09
CA TRP A 361 -8.26 1.09 -23.08
C TRP A 361 -9.62 1.03 -23.76
N LEU A 362 -10.71 1.17 -22.98
CA LEU A 362 -12.08 1.21 -23.49
C LEU A 362 -12.32 2.41 -24.42
N ARG A 363 -11.81 3.59 -24.09
CA ARG A 363 -11.90 4.80 -24.92
C ARG A 363 -11.13 4.66 -26.22
N LEU A 364 -9.90 4.13 -26.15
CA LEU A 364 -9.07 3.79 -27.31
C LEU A 364 -9.79 2.82 -28.25
N ARG A 365 -10.40 1.78 -27.68
CA ARG A 365 -11.19 0.80 -28.45
C ARG A 365 -12.44 1.42 -29.08
N ARG A 366 -13.18 2.28 -28.37
CA ARG A 366 -14.38 2.95 -28.90
C ARG A 366 -14.06 3.99 -29.98
N GLY A 367 -12.82 4.46 -30.05
CA GLY A 367 -12.40 5.51 -30.98
C GLY A 367 -12.69 6.92 -30.46
N SER A 368 -12.77 7.08 -29.14
CA SER A 368 -12.90 8.38 -28.47
C SER A 368 -11.79 8.59 -27.43
N PRO A 369 -10.51 8.44 -27.79
CA PRO A 369 -9.41 8.61 -26.85
C PRO A 369 -9.26 10.06 -26.39
N LEU A 370 -8.82 10.22 -25.15
CA LEU A 370 -8.33 11.48 -24.60
C LEU A 370 -6.84 11.66 -24.91
N PRO A 371 -6.30 12.89 -24.91
CA PRO A 371 -4.86 13.13 -25.05
C PRO A 371 -4.00 12.30 -24.06
N GLU A 372 -4.52 12.14 -22.85
CA GLU A 372 -3.91 11.36 -21.78
C GLU A 372 -3.82 9.87 -22.13
N ASP A 373 -4.76 9.33 -22.92
CA ASP A 373 -4.73 7.92 -23.35
C ASP A 373 -3.57 7.66 -24.33
N TYR A 374 -3.12 8.66 -25.08
CA TYR A 374 -1.90 8.55 -25.91
C TYR A 374 -0.64 8.58 -25.06
N ALA A 375 -0.61 9.43 -24.02
CA ALA A 375 0.50 9.45 -23.07
C ALA A 375 0.63 8.11 -22.34
N LEU A 376 -0.49 7.43 -22.08
CA LEU A 376 -0.49 6.06 -21.58
C LEU A 376 0.17 5.09 -22.57
N LEU A 377 -0.24 5.09 -23.85
CA LEU A 377 0.37 4.21 -24.85
C LEU A 377 1.88 4.41 -24.97
N GLU A 378 2.36 5.66 -24.91
CA GLU A 378 3.80 5.96 -24.89
C GLU A 378 4.51 5.40 -23.64
N HIS A 379 3.86 5.50 -22.47
CA HIS A 379 4.39 4.98 -21.22
C HIS A 379 4.53 3.45 -21.28
N GLU A 380 3.46 2.75 -21.61
CA GLU A 380 3.45 1.28 -21.63
C GLU A 380 4.37 0.70 -22.73
N LEU A 381 4.46 1.39 -23.87
CA LEU A 381 5.40 1.00 -24.92
C LEU A 381 6.85 1.20 -24.47
N ALA A 382 7.15 2.30 -23.78
CA ALA A 382 8.47 2.57 -23.23
C ALA A 382 8.87 1.54 -22.18
N GLU A 383 7.97 1.20 -21.26
CA GLU A 383 8.20 0.20 -20.21
C GLU A 383 8.45 -1.19 -20.83
N SER A 384 7.58 -1.61 -21.75
CA SER A 384 7.72 -2.88 -22.48
C SER A 384 9.04 -2.97 -23.26
N ASN A 385 9.44 -1.89 -23.94
CA ASN A 385 10.71 -1.83 -24.67
C ASN A 385 11.92 -1.87 -23.71
N TYR A 386 11.79 -1.29 -22.52
CA TYR A 386 12.83 -1.35 -21.50
C TYR A 386 13.08 -2.80 -21.07
N TYR A 387 12.03 -3.56 -20.75
CA TYR A 387 12.15 -4.99 -20.42
C TYR A 387 12.79 -5.82 -21.54
N ARG A 388 12.46 -5.54 -22.80
CA ARG A 388 13.06 -6.23 -23.96
C ARG A 388 14.55 -5.98 -24.10
N THR A 389 15.03 -4.80 -23.71
CA THR A 389 16.44 -4.41 -23.78
C THR A 389 17.21 -4.70 -22.50
N HIS A 390 16.50 -4.84 -21.37
CA HIS A 390 17.03 -5.13 -20.04
C HIS A 390 16.25 -6.30 -19.40
N PRO A 391 16.48 -7.55 -19.84
CA PRO A 391 15.68 -8.71 -19.39
C PRO A 391 15.83 -9.08 -17.89
N GLN A 392 16.70 -8.37 -17.17
CA GLN A 392 16.95 -8.56 -15.73
C GLN A 392 16.48 -7.35 -14.90
N ALA A 393 15.92 -6.32 -15.55
CA ALA A 393 15.40 -5.16 -14.85
C ALA A 393 14.22 -5.55 -13.96
N ASP A 394 14.16 -4.94 -12.77
CA ASP A 394 12.98 -5.01 -11.94
C ASP A 394 11.91 -4.00 -12.41
N TYR A 395 10.70 -4.14 -11.86
CA TYR A 395 9.59 -3.22 -12.15
C TYR A 395 9.92 -1.75 -11.88
N ARG A 396 10.61 -1.42 -10.78
CA ARG A 396 10.91 -0.02 -10.45
C ARG A 396 11.83 0.61 -11.47
N GLU A 397 12.84 -0.12 -11.94
CA GLU A 397 13.77 0.34 -12.97
C GLU A 397 13.06 0.59 -14.31
N ALA A 398 12.24 -0.37 -14.76
CA ALA A 398 11.48 -0.27 -15.99
C ALA A 398 10.47 0.88 -15.95
N HIS A 399 9.71 0.97 -14.87
CA HIS A 399 8.71 2.01 -14.66
C HIS A 399 9.34 3.41 -14.55
N ALA A 400 10.47 3.55 -13.86
CA ALA A 400 11.22 4.80 -13.80
C ALA A 400 11.78 5.21 -15.18
N ALA A 401 12.14 4.25 -16.04
CA ALA A 401 12.54 4.52 -17.41
C ALA A 401 11.38 4.99 -18.28
N ALA A 402 10.21 4.35 -18.16
CA ALA A 402 8.99 4.76 -18.83
C ALA A 402 8.56 6.18 -18.42
N ASN A 403 8.61 6.49 -17.13
CA ASN A 403 8.29 7.81 -16.58
C ASN A 403 9.19 8.95 -17.08
N ARG A 404 10.41 8.65 -17.58
CA ARG A 404 11.28 9.65 -18.23
C ARG A 404 10.82 9.98 -19.66
N ILE A 405 10.07 9.09 -20.30
CA ILE A 405 9.55 9.26 -21.66
C ILE A 405 8.13 9.85 -21.60
N SER A 406 7.24 9.21 -20.84
CA SER A 406 5.87 9.65 -20.61
C SER A 406 5.48 9.34 -19.17
N ASN A 407 5.16 10.34 -18.37
CA ASN A 407 4.72 10.14 -16.98
C ASN A 407 3.19 10.24 -16.92
N TRP A 408 2.52 9.17 -17.33
CA TRP A 408 1.06 9.14 -17.43
C TRP A 408 0.38 9.24 -16.05
N GLU A 409 0.99 8.70 -14.99
CA GLU A 409 0.44 8.75 -13.63
C GLU A 409 0.15 10.17 -13.13
N ARG A 410 0.89 11.17 -13.62
CA ARG A 410 0.69 12.58 -13.29
C ARG A 410 -0.40 13.27 -14.10
N SER A 411 -0.91 12.62 -15.13
CA SER A 411 -1.89 13.15 -16.07
C SER A 411 -3.08 12.21 -16.23
N VAL A 412 -3.40 11.39 -15.23
CA VAL A 412 -4.58 10.52 -15.29
C VAL A 412 -5.84 11.41 -15.37
N PRO A 413 -6.69 11.24 -16.40
CA PRO A 413 -7.88 12.07 -16.55
C PRO A 413 -8.94 11.70 -15.51
N ASP A 414 -9.88 12.63 -15.27
CA ASP A 414 -11.07 12.35 -14.48
C ASP A 414 -11.86 11.16 -15.08
N PRO A 415 -12.54 10.34 -14.25
CA PRO A 415 -13.29 9.18 -14.73
C PRO A 415 -14.33 9.55 -15.79
N THR A 416 -14.38 8.77 -16.87
CA THR A 416 -15.42 8.95 -17.92
C THR A 416 -16.59 7.98 -17.79
N TYR A 417 -16.56 7.13 -16.78
CA TYR A 417 -17.56 6.12 -16.45
C TYR A 417 -17.80 5.13 -17.59
N GLU A 418 -16.71 4.57 -18.13
CA GLU A 418 -16.78 3.64 -19.26
C GLU A 418 -17.48 2.33 -18.90
N ASP A 419 -18.09 1.72 -19.91
CA ASP A 419 -18.81 0.45 -19.78
C ASP A 419 -18.09 -0.65 -20.55
N TYR A 420 -17.71 -1.72 -19.86
CA TYR A 420 -17.01 -2.84 -20.49
C TYR A 420 -17.96 -3.84 -21.18
N SER A 421 -19.28 -3.77 -21.00
CA SER A 421 -20.22 -4.68 -21.71
C SER A 421 -20.33 -4.41 -23.21
N ILE A 422 -19.87 -3.25 -23.65
CA ILE A 422 -19.84 -2.85 -25.07
C ILE A 422 -18.95 -3.80 -25.91
N PHE A 423 -18.21 -4.71 -25.25
CA PHE A 423 -17.51 -5.83 -25.87
C PHE A 423 -18.41 -6.85 -26.60
N ARG A 424 -19.70 -6.99 -26.24
CA ARG A 424 -20.60 -8.04 -26.77
C ARG A 424 -21.40 -7.68 -28.04
N GLY A 425 -20.93 -6.69 -28.81
CA GLY A 425 -21.60 -6.19 -30.03
C GLY A 425 -21.25 -6.96 -31.30
#